data_AF-A0A8S3Y2C9-F1
#
_entry.id   AF-A0A8S3Y2C9-F1
#
_cell.length_a   1.000
_cell.length_b   1.000
_cell.length_c   1.000
_cell.angle_alpha   90.00
_cell.angle_beta   90.00
_cell.angle_gamma   90.00
#
_symmetry.space_group_name_H-M   'P 1'
#
loop_
_entity.id
_entity.type
_entity.pdbx_description
1 polymer ?
#
loop_
_entity_poly.entity_id
_entity_poly.type
_entity_poly.pdbx_seq_one_letter_code
_entity_poly.pdbx_strand_id
1 'polypeptide(L)'
;MAWRRRIEERIAKARALIGRLISFRSGNNRPRIVRTVRMAFAGTTVSLSQPDITQKLTERIDDLKQRIAAWGKRIRRYTERSTRFNQNRLFQSDQKGLYESLERPMVSGTGPAPNQVDTVAFWRGLWSEPVNHSKGPWTEVVASQCASITPMDPVIITPDDVAEAVRRAPNWKSPGLDGLHHYWLKGFVVCHTVLARQFQEALNQKSLPSLLTTGITHLVPKDQDILYWSTI
;
A
#
# COMPACT_ATOMS: atom_id res chain seq x y z
N MET A 1 14.64 12.86 -3.81
CA MET A 1 13.75 13.67 -4.69
C MET A 1 14.30 15.08 -4.89
N ALA A 2 14.64 15.46 -6.12
CA ALA A 2 15.24 16.77 -6.44
C ALA A 2 14.33 17.98 -6.13
N TRP A 3 13.00 17.83 -6.14
CA TRP A 3 12.07 18.91 -5.80
C TRP A 3 12.09 19.27 -4.31
N ARG A 4 12.23 18.27 -3.42
CA ARG A 4 12.22 18.46 -1.96
C ARG A 4 13.45 19.25 -1.50
N ARG A 5 14.63 18.84 -1.99
CA ARG A 5 15.91 19.53 -1.74
C ARG A 5 15.86 21.00 -2.14
N ARG A 6 15.30 21.31 -3.32
CA ARG A 6 15.12 22.70 -3.79
C ARG A 6 14.28 23.55 -2.83
N ILE A 7 13.22 22.98 -2.22
CA ILE A 7 12.39 23.72 -1.27
C ILE A 7 13.10 23.87 0.08
N GLU A 8 13.79 22.83 0.54
CA GLU A 8 14.62 22.86 1.77
C GLU A 8 15.73 23.92 1.68
N GLU A 9 16.41 24.01 0.54
CA GLU A 9 17.42 25.05 0.27
C GLU A 9 16.82 26.46 0.30
N ARG A 10 15.61 26.66 -0.25
CA ARG A 10 14.91 27.96 -0.18
C ARG A 10 14.58 28.33 1.27
N ILE A 11 14.12 27.36 2.06
CA ILE A 11 13.86 27.55 3.50
C ILE A 11 15.16 27.93 4.23
N ALA A 12 16.27 27.23 3.96
CA ALA A 12 17.56 27.50 4.59
C ALA A 12 18.07 28.92 4.25
N LYS A 13 18.02 29.31 2.97
CA LYS A 13 18.40 30.67 2.52
C LYS A 13 17.53 31.75 3.18
N ALA A 14 16.21 31.54 3.27
CA ALA A 14 15.31 32.48 3.91
C ALA A 14 15.57 32.61 5.42
N ARG A 15 15.83 31.50 6.13
CA ARG A 15 16.21 31.52 7.55
C ARG A 15 17.52 32.28 7.78
N ALA A 16 18.53 32.03 6.95
CA ALA A 16 19.79 32.75 7.01
C ALA A 16 19.61 34.26 6.78
N LEU A 17 18.74 34.65 5.85
CA LEU A 17 18.43 36.06 5.60
C LEU A 17 17.69 36.70 6.79
N ILE A 18 16.69 36.02 7.37
CA ILE A 18 16.00 36.48 8.59
C ILE A 18 17.03 36.76 9.70
N GLY A 19 17.97 35.84 9.95
CA GLY A 19 19.00 36.04 10.97
C GLY A 19 19.87 37.29 10.73
N ARG A 20 20.20 37.59 9.47
CA ARG A 20 20.95 38.81 9.11
C ARG A 20 20.11 40.08 9.27
N LEU A 21 18.83 40.05 8.92
CA LEU A 21 17.90 41.17 9.10
C LEU A 21 17.69 41.48 10.59
N ILE A 22 17.50 40.45 11.41
CA ILE A 22 17.40 40.59 12.87
C ILE A 22 18.69 41.19 13.45
N SER A 23 19.86 40.66 13.04
CA SER A 23 21.14 41.18 13.54
C SER A 23 21.36 42.66 13.19
N PHE A 24 20.99 43.08 11.97
CA PHE A 24 21.02 44.48 11.57
C PHE A 24 20.06 45.34 12.41
N ARG A 25 18.83 44.86 12.63
CA ARG A 25 17.83 45.55 13.48
C ARG A 25 18.31 45.73 14.93
N SER A 26 19.12 44.80 15.45
CA SER A 26 19.75 44.89 16.77
C SER A 26 20.97 45.82 16.82
N GLY A 27 21.29 46.56 15.75
CA GLY A 27 22.38 47.54 15.70
C GLY A 27 23.70 47.02 15.10
N ASN A 28 23.73 45.81 14.52
CA ASN A 28 24.95 45.28 13.92
C ASN A 28 25.19 45.83 12.51
N ASN A 29 26.08 46.82 12.41
CA ASN A 29 26.40 47.51 11.17
C ASN A 29 27.67 47.02 10.45
N ARG A 30 28.10 45.77 10.70
CA ARG A 30 29.25 45.21 9.96
C ARG A 30 29.01 45.27 8.44
N PRO A 31 30.00 45.66 7.61
CA PRO A 31 29.83 45.88 6.17
C PRO A 31 29.19 44.69 5.43
N ARG A 32 29.51 43.46 5.83
CA ARG A 32 28.93 42.23 5.25
C ARG A 32 27.42 42.11 5.49
N ILE A 33 26.96 42.50 6.67
CA ILE A 33 25.53 42.46 7.04
C ILE A 33 24.81 43.56 6.27
N VAL A 34 25.31 44.79 6.31
CA VAL A 34 24.76 45.93 5.56
C VAL A 34 24.63 45.62 4.07
N ARG A 35 25.67 45.03 3.44
CA ARG A 35 25.62 44.59 2.04
C ARG A 35 24.52 43.57 1.80
N THR A 36 24.34 42.60 2.70
CA THR A 36 23.28 41.60 2.57
C THR A 36 21.90 42.22 2.70
N VAL A 37 21.71 43.14 3.65
CA VAL A 37 20.43 43.86 3.84
C VAL A 37 20.11 44.70 2.61
N ARG A 38 21.08 45.45 2.05
CA ARG A 38 20.88 46.18 0.78
C ARG A 38 20.45 45.25 -0.35
N MET A 39 21.10 44.09 -0.50
CA MET A 39 20.69 43.11 -1.51
C MET A 39 19.29 42.52 -1.27
N ALA A 40 18.86 42.41 -0.01
CA ALA A 40 17.53 41.90 0.33
C ALA A 40 16.38 42.84 -0.11
N PHE A 41 16.70 44.13 -0.27
CA PHE A 41 15.83 45.21 -0.75
C PHE A 41 16.24 45.71 -2.15
N ALA A 42 17.16 45.03 -2.84
CA ALA A 42 17.56 45.44 -4.18
C ALA A 42 16.36 45.42 -5.13
N GLY A 43 16.19 46.51 -5.89
CA GLY A 43 15.03 46.70 -6.77
C GLY A 43 13.76 47.19 -6.07
N THR A 44 13.82 47.53 -4.78
CA THR A 44 12.76 48.25 -4.07
C THR A 44 13.17 49.71 -3.82
N THR A 45 12.20 50.57 -3.50
CA THR A 45 12.43 51.98 -3.15
C THR A 45 12.95 52.20 -1.72
N VAL A 46 13.25 51.12 -0.99
CA VAL A 46 13.65 51.16 0.41
C VAL A 46 15.13 51.51 0.54
N SER A 47 15.43 52.61 1.23
CA SER A 47 16.78 53.03 1.59
C SER A 47 17.03 52.79 3.08
N LEU A 48 18.25 52.35 3.41
CA LEU A 48 18.63 52.05 4.80
C LEU A 48 18.69 53.28 5.71
N SER A 49 18.71 54.48 5.13
CA SER A 49 18.73 55.76 5.86
C SER A 49 17.33 56.32 6.12
N GLN A 50 16.27 55.66 5.65
CA GLN A 50 14.90 56.12 5.87
C GLN A 50 14.49 55.95 7.34
N PRO A 51 13.67 56.87 7.90
CA PRO A 51 13.23 56.79 9.29
C PRO A 51 12.34 55.56 9.57
N ASP A 52 11.65 55.02 8.56
CA ASP A 52 10.75 53.86 8.66
C ASP A 52 11.45 52.51 8.41
N ILE A 53 12.78 52.47 8.28
CA ILE A 53 13.54 51.26 7.95
C ILE A 53 13.26 50.09 8.92
N THR A 54 13.06 50.38 10.20
CA THR A 54 12.74 49.38 11.23
C THR A 54 11.42 48.66 10.95
N GLN A 55 10.42 49.38 10.46
CA GLN A 55 9.15 48.82 10.05
C GLN A 55 9.32 47.97 8.78
N LYS A 56 10.02 48.49 7.77
CA LYS A 56 10.32 47.76 6.52
C LYS A 56 11.09 46.46 6.74
N LEU A 57 12.03 46.45 7.69
CA LEU A 57 12.75 45.25 8.12
C LEU A 57 11.80 44.21 8.73
N THR A 58 10.86 44.67 9.56
CA THR A 58 9.88 43.80 10.22
C THR A 58 8.92 43.18 9.21
N GLU A 59 8.36 43.99 8.30
CA GLU A 59 7.53 43.52 7.19
C GLU A 59 8.25 42.46 6.35
N ARG A 60 9.53 42.70 6.03
CA ARG A 60 10.34 41.76 5.25
C ARG A 60 10.63 40.46 6.00
N ILE A 61 10.89 40.54 7.30
CA ILE A 61 11.08 39.35 8.15
C ILE A 61 9.79 38.52 8.16
N ASP A 62 8.64 39.16 8.30
CA ASP A 62 7.36 38.46 8.38
C ASP A 62 6.95 37.84 7.03
N ASP A 63 7.19 38.52 5.90
CA ASP A 63 7.07 37.92 4.54
C ASP A 63 7.92 36.63 4.44
N LEU A 64 9.18 36.68 4.87
CA LEU A 64 10.06 35.51 4.82
C LEU A 64 9.56 34.38 5.73
N LYS A 65 9.03 34.68 6.92
CA LYS A 65 8.41 33.68 7.81
C LYS A 65 7.19 33.04 7.16
N GLN A 66 6.31 33.84 6.55
CA GLN A 66 5.13 33.35 5.84
C GLN A 66 5.53 32.42 4.68
N ARG A 67 6.55 32.80 3.90
CA ARG A 67 7.08 31.97 2.81
C ARG A 67 7.67 30.65 3.30
N ILE A 68 8.44 30.68 4.40
CA ILE A 68 8.96 29.46 5.05
C ILE A 68 7.80 28.54 5.48
N ALA A 69 6.77 29.10 6.12
CA ALA A 69 5.60 28.33 6.53
C ALA A 69 4.87 27.71 5.34
N ALA A 70 4.68 28.46 4.25
CA ALA A 70 4.08 27.95 3.01
C ALA A 70 4.90 26.83 2.36
N TRP A 71 6.23 26.97 2.30
CA TRP A 71 7.13 25.94 1.80
C TRP A 71 7.12 24.68 2.67
N GLY A 72 7.11 24.83 4.00
CA GLY A 72 6.98 23.72 4.94
C GLY A 72 5.66 22.96 4.75
N LYS A 73 4.53 23.68 4.64
CA LYS A 73 3.22 23.09 4.32
C LYS A 73 3.25 22.33 2.99
N ARG A 74 3.94 22.86 1.97
CA ARG A 74 4.08 22.19 0.67
C ARG A 74 4.85 20.88 0.76
N ILE A 75 5.99 20.86 1.47
CA ILE A 75 6.76 19.63 1.71
C ILE A 75 5.87 18.60 2.41
N ARG A 76 5.23 18.99 3.52
CA ARG A 76 4.34 18.11 4.29
C ARG A 76 3.25 17.50 3.41
N ARG A 77 2.50 18.33 2.68
CA ARG A 77 1.41 17.88 1.80
C ARG A 77 1.87 16.86 0.76
N TYR A 78 3.03 17.09 0.14
CA TYR A 78 3.53 16.21 -0.90
C TYR A 78 4.09 14.90 -0.33
N THR A 79 4.76 14.96 0.81
CA THR A 79 5.19 13.77 1.54
C THR A 79 3.98 12.93 1.94
N GLU A 80 2.98 13.52 2.60
CA GLU A 80 1.73 12.83 3.00
C GLU A 80 0.99 12.25 1.80
N ARG A 81 0.96 12.96 0.65
CA ARG A 81 0.36 12.43 -0.58
C ARG A 81 1.09 11.20 -1.08
N SER A 82 2.43 11.26 -1.14
CA SER A 82 3.25 10.13 -1.59
C SER A 82 3.13 8.94 -0.63
N THR A 83 3.17 9.19 0.68
CA THR A 83 3.01 8.15 1.70
C THR A 83 1.64 7.50 1.59
N ARG A 84 0.56 8.28 1.51
CA ARG A 84 -0.80 7.73 1.33
C ARG A 84 -0.94 6.94 0.03
N PHE A 85 -0.38 7.44 -1.07
CA PHE A 85 -0.39 6.71 -2.33
C PHE A 85 0.29 5.35 -2.20
N ASN A 86 1.49 5.31 -1.60
CA ASN A 86 2.23 4.08 -1.39
C ASN A 86 1.51 3.13 -0.42
N GLN A 87 0.97 3.65 0.69
CA GLN A 87 0.21 2.87 1.68
C GLN A 87 -1.06 2.29 1.08
N ASN A 88 -1.82 3.06 0.29
CA ASN A 88 -3.03 2.58 -0.39
C ASN A 88 -2.70 1.52 -1.43
N ARG A 89 -1.62 1.72 -2.20
CA ARG A 89 -1.15 0.72 -3.15
C ARG A 89 -0.75 -0.57 -2.44
N LEU A 90 -0.01 -0.46 -1.33
CA LEU A 90 0.38 -1.60 -0.52
C LEU A 90 -0.85 -2.27 0.11
N PHE A 91 -1.83 -1.52 0.61
CA PHE A 91 -3.10 -2.07 1.09
C PHE A 91 -3.83 -2.90 0.02
N GLN A 92 -3.83 -2.45 -1.22
CA GLN A 92 -4.50 -3.18 -2.30
C GLN A 92 -3.74 -4.45 -2.71
N SER A 93 -2.41 -4.43 -2.68
CA SER A 93 -1.60 -5.57 -3.12
C SER A 93 -1.22 -6.56 -2.01
N ASP A 94 -0.99 -6.05 -0.79
CA ASP A 94 -0.49 -6.77 0.38
C ASP A 94 -0.89 -6.05 1.69
N GLN A 95 -2.12 -6.30 2.16
CA GLN A 95 -2.62 -5.73 3.42
C GLN A 95 -1.74 -6.12 4.61
N LYS A 96 -1.23 -7.35 4.64
CA LYS A 96 -0.37 -7.86 5.70
C LYS A 96 0.92 -7.05 5.79
N GLY A 97 1.61 -6.87 4.65
CA GLY A 97 2.84 -6.08 4.59
C GLY A 97 2.63 -4.62 4.98
N LEU A 98 1.46 -4.03 4.69
CA LEU A 98 1.12 -2.70 5.21
C LEU A 98 1.05 -2.71 6.74
N TYR A 99 0.25 -3.60 7.34
CA TYR A 99 0.10 -3.64 8.80
C TYR A 99 1.43 -3.97 9.50
N GLU A 100 2.20 -4.90 8.96
CA GLU A 100 3.57 -5.19 9.45
C GLU A 100 4.46 -3.95 9.36
N SER A 101 4.41 -3.17 8.28
CA SER A 101 5.20 -1.93 8.13
C SER A 101 4.82 -0.82 9.11
N LEU A 102 3.58 -0.84 9.62
CA LEU A 102 3.10 0.08 10.66
C LEU A 102 3.59 -0.35 12.05
N GLU A 103 3.70 -1.66 12.29
CA GLU A 103 4.16 -2.23 13.56
C GLU A 103 5.69 -2.29 13.65
N ARG A 104 6.39 -2.51 12.52
CA ARG A 104 7.86 -2.69 12.45
C ARG A 104 8.45 -1.98 11.23
N PRO A 105 9.56 -1.23 11.37
CA PRO A 105 10.28 -0.69 10.22
C PRO A 105 10.75 -1.81 9.28
N MET A 106 10.39 -1.70 8.01
CA MET A 106 10.52 -2.72 6.98
C MET A 106 11.98 -3.19 6.75
N VAL A 107 12.18 -4.51 6.65
CA VAL A 107 13.37 -5.13 6.03
C VAL A 107 12.95 -5.55 4.63
N SER A 108 13.53 -4.95 3.59
CA SER A 108 13.19 -5.26 2.20
C SER A 108 13.93 -6.52 1.73
N GLY A 109 13.19 -7.53 1.28
CA GLY A 109 13.76 -8.66 0.54
C GLY A 109 14.24 -8.22 -0.85
N THR A 110 15.48 -8.53 -1.18
CA THR A 110 16.17 -8.15 -2.42
C THR A 110 16.27 -9.36 -3.35
N GLY A 111 15.24 -9.59 -4.15
CA GLY A 111 15.28 -10.56 -5.25
C GLY A 111 14.81 -9.90 -6.55
N PRO A 112 15.47 -10.16 -7.69
CA PRO A 112 14.94 -9.73 -8.99
C PRO A 112 13.64 -10.47 -9.29
N ALA A 113 12.58 -9.72 -9.60
CA ALA A 113 11.30 -10.29 -10.00
C ALA A 113 11.39 -10.87 -11.44
N PRO A 114 10.76 -12.02 -11.73
CA PRO A 114 10.72 -12.58 -13.08
C PRO A 114 9.92 -11.68 -14.04
N ASN A 115 10.24 -11.78 -15.33
CA ASN A 115 9.56 -11.04 -16.39
C ASN A 115 8.10 -11.51 -16.53
N GLN A 116 7.16 -10.56 -16.46
CA GLN A 116 5.72 -10.83 -16.54
C GLN A 116 5.32 -11.48 -17.87
N VAL A 117 5.91 -11.05 -18.99
CA VAL A 117 5.56 -11.55 -20.33
C VAL A 117 5.93 -13.02 -20.46
N ASP A 118 7.16 -13.36 -20.10
CA ASP A 118 7.69 -14.72 -20.18
C ASP A 118 6.91 -15.67 -19.27
N THR A 119 6.54 -15.18 -18.08
CA THR A 119 5.79 -16.00 -17.12
C THR A 119 4.35 -16.28 -17.59
N VAL A 120 3.69 -15.28 -18.17
CA VAL A 120 2.34 -15.46 -18.73
C VAL A 120 2.37 -16.42 -19.92
N ALA A 121 3.36 -16.29 -20.81
CA ALA A 121 3.51 -17.18 -21.95
C ALA A 121 3.71 -18.65 -21.52
N PHE A 122 4.58 -18.87 -20.53
CA PHE A 122 4.83 -20.20 -19.96
C PHE A 122 3.56 -20.86 -19.40
N TRP A 123 2.83 -20.18 -18.51
CA TRP A 123 1.64 -20.76 -17.89
C TRP A 123 0.48 -20.91 -18.88
N ARG A 124 0.35 -20.01 -19.85
CA ARG A 124 -0.69 -20.13 -20.89
C ARG A 124 -0.52 -21.40 -21.72
N GLY A 125 0.72 -21.74 -22.11
CA GLY A 125 0.98 -22.96 -22.88
C GLY A 125 0.66 -24.25 -22.13
N LEU A 126 0.76 -24.25 -20.79
CA LEU A 126 0.41 -25.41 -19.96
C LEU A 126 -1.10 -25.56 -19.71
N TRP A 127 -1.80 -24.45 -19.44
CA TRP A 127 -3.15 -24.50 -18.88
C TRP A 127 -4.26 -24.06 -19.83
N SER A 128 -3.95 -23.32 -20.90
CA SER A 128 -4.95 -22.71 -21.78
C SER A 128 -5.18 -23.47 -23.08
N GLU A 129 -4.42 -24.53 -23.35
CA GLU A 129 -4.69 -25.40 -24.50
C GLU A 129 -5.80 -26.41 -24.13
N PRO A 130 -6.97 -26.35 -24.79
CA PRO A 130 -8.04 -27.29 -24.50
C PRO A 130 -7.65 -28.69 -24.97
N VAL A 131 -7.47 -29.60 -24.03
CA VAL A 131 -7.22 -31.03 -24.31
C VAL A 131 -8.56 -31.77 -24.27
N ASN A 132 -8.87 -32.50 -25.34
CA ASN A 132 -10.03 -33.39 -25.36
C ASN A 132 -9.68 -34.67 -24.58
N HIS A 133 -10.26 -34.83 -23.40
CA HIS A 133 -10.13 -36.05 -22.62
C HIS A 133 -11.19 -37.08 -23.05
N SER A 134 -10.77 -38.27 -23.47
CA SER A 134 -11.69 -39.40 -23.65
C SER A 134 -11.98 -40.07 -22.31
N LYS A 135 -13.22 -40.54 -22.10
CA LYS A 135 -13.56 -41.32 -20.92
C LYS A 135 -12.76 -42.64 -20.96
N GLY A 136 -11.93 -42.86 -19.93
CA GLY A 136 -11.22 -44.11 -19.78
C GLY A 136 -12.15 -45.24 -19.32
N PRO A 137 -11.88 -46.51 -19.70
CA PRO A 137 -12.65 -47.68 -19.25
C PRO A 137 -12.77 -47.81 -17.72
N TRP A 138 -11.78 -47.27 -16.99
CA TRP A 138 -11.76 -47.26 -15.53
C TRP A 138 -12.95 -46.49 -14.91
N THR A 139 -13.53 -45.53 -15.62
CA THR A 139 -14.67 -44.74 -15.10
C THR A 139 -15.92 -45.60 -14.89
N GLU A 140 -16.16 -46.57 -15.77
CA GLU A 140 -17.26 -47.53 -15.65
C GLU A 140 -17.02 -48.53 -14.53
N VAL A 141 -15.77 -48.99 -14.39
CA VAL A 141 -15.34 -49.86 -13.29
C VAL A 141 -15.57 -49.17 -11.94
N VAL A 142 -15.12 -47.92 -11.78
CA VAL A 142 -15.35 -47.15 -10.55
C VAL A 142 -16.84 -46.92 -10.31
N ALA A 143 -17.62 -46.58 -11.34
CA ALA A 143 -19.07 -46.39 -11.20
C ALA A 143 -19.76 -47.67 -10.70
N SER A 144 -19.39 -48.84 -11.23
CA SER A 144 -19.94 -50.13 -10.79
C SER A 144 -19.55 -50.48 -9.36
N GLN A 145 -18.31 -50.19 -8.95
CA GLN A 145 -17.83 -50.39 -7.57
C GLN A 145 -18.53 -49.45 -6.58
N CYS A 146 -18.87 -48.24 -7.00
CA CYS A 146 -19.58 -47.26 -6.17
C CYS A 146 -21.09 -47.52 -6.11
N ALA A 147 -21.66 -48.37 -6.97
CA ALA A 147 -23.11 -48.61 -7.02
C ALA A 147 -23.69 -49.22 -5.73
N SER A 148 -22.86 -49.92 -4.95
CA SER A 148 -23.23 -50.52 -3.65
C SER A 148 -23.03 -49.58 -2.46
N ILE A 149 -22.45 -48.39 -2.67
CA ILE A 149 -22.17 -47.44 -1.59
C ILE A 149 -23.43 -46.65 -1.28
N THR A 150 -23.83 -46.66 -0.01
CA THR A 150 -24.95 -45.86 0.48
C THR A 150 -24.71 -44.37 0.19
N PRO A 151 -25.68 -43.65 -0.39
CA PRO A 151 -25.57 -42.21 -0.59
C PRO A 151 -25.28 -41.48 0.72
N MET A 152 -24.45 -40.44 0.66
CA MET A 152 -24.19 -39.56 1.80
C MET A 152 -25.49 -38.86 2.23
N ASP A 153 -25.66 -38.71 3.54
CA ASP A 153 -26.78 -37.96 4.10
C ASP A 153 -26.79 -36.50 3.60
N PRO A 154 -27.97 -35.85 3.56
CA PRO A 154 -28.07 -34.44 3.18
C PRO A 154 -27.20 -33.57 4.07
N VAL A 155 -26.24 -32.86 3.46
CA VAL A 155 -25.37 -31.91 4.17
C VAL A 155 -26.11 -30.58 4.33
N ILE A 156 -26.19 -30.10 5.56
CA ILE A 156 -26.72 -28.78 5.92
C ILE A 156 -25.56 -27.93 6.42
N ILE A 157 -25.25 -26.85 5.73
CA ILE A 157 -24.23 -25.88 6.13
C ILE A 157 -24.87 -24.85 7.06
N THR A 158 -24.38 -24.80 8.30
CA THR A 158 -24.83 -23.87 9.33
C THR A 158 -23.89 -22.68 9.48
N PRO A 159 -24.31 -21.57 10.12
CA PRO A 159 -23.42 -20.47 10.45
C PRO A 159 -22.26 -20.90 11.36
N ASP A 160 -22.46 -21.88 12.23
CA ASP A 160 -21.42 -22.40 13.13
C ASP A 160 -20.33 -23.15 12.35
N ASP A 161 -20.70 -23.88 11.29
CA ASP A 161 -19.74 -24.52 10.38
C ASP A 161 -18.84 -23.48 9.70
N VAL A 162 -19.44 -22.36 9.26
CA VAL A 162 -18.70 -21.24 8.67
C VAL A 162 -17.79 -20.58 9.70
N ALA A 163 -18.29 -20.34 10.91
CA ALA A 163 -17.50 -19.75 11.99
C ALA A 163 -16.28 -20.62 12.34
N GLU A 164 -16.46 -21.93 12.47
CA GLU A 164 -15.39 -22.87 12.77
C GLU A 164 -14.37 -22.97 11.63
N ALA A 165 -14.84 -23.00 10.38
CA ALA A 165 -13.97 -23.01 9.20
C ALA A 165 -13.12 -21.73 9.12
N VAL A 166 -13.75 -20.56 9.27
CA VAL A 166 -13.08 -19.26 9.24
C VAL A 166 -12.10 -19.12 10.40
N ARG A 167 -12.45 -19.61 11.60
CA ARG A 167 -11.57 -19.58 12.78
C ARG A 167 -10.24 -20.30 12.55
N ARG A 168 -10.28 -21.47 11.91
CA ARG A 168 -9.09 -22.29 11.58
C ARG A 168 -8.26 -21.69 10.44
N ALA A 169 -8.86 -20.88 9.58
CA ALA A 169 -8.17 -20.31 8.43
C ALA A 169 -7.06 -19.31 8.84
N PRO A 170 -5.89 -19.30 8.19
CA PRO A 170 -4.84 -18.31 8.45
C PRO A 170 -5.31 -16.90 8.11
N ASN A 171 -5.10 -15.93 9.02
CA ASN A 171 -5.60 -14.56 8.92
C ASN A 171 -5.28 -13.89 7.58
N TRP A 172 -4.04 -14.01 7.11
CA TRP A 172 -3.51 -13.29 5.95
C TRP A 172 -3.30 -14.19 4.74
N LYS A 173 -4.10 -15.24 4.58
CA LYS A 173 -4.11 -15.98 3.32
C LYS A 173 -4.54 -15.04 2.18
N SER A 174 -4.02 -15.26 0.98
CA SER A 174 -4.37 -14.49 -0.21
C SER A 174 -5.90 -14.44 -0.37
N PRO A 175 -6.49 -13.25 -0.53
CA PRO A 175 -7.93 -13.11 -0.68
C PRO A 175 -8.34 -13.54 -2.08
N GLY A 176 -9.63 -13.83 -2.25
CA GLY A 176 -10.23 -14.05 -3.57
C GLY A 176 -10.38 -12.74 -4.35
N LEU A 177 -11.19 -12.79 -5.41
CA LEU A 177 -11.54 -11.59 -6.21
C LEU A 177 -12.29 -10.52 -5.41
N ASP A 178 -12.85 -10.88 -4.25
CA ASP A 178 -13.51 -9.97 -3.31
C ASP A 178 -12.53 -9.14 -2.47
N GLY A 179 -11.23 -9.49 -2.47
CA GLY A 179 -10.21 -8.81 -1.68
C GLY A 179 -10.34 -9.02 -0.17
N LEU A 180 -11.18 -9.96 0.27
CA LEU A 180 -11.48 -10.17 1.67
C LEU A 180 -10.57 -11.25 2.30
N HIS A 181 -9.71 -10.84 3.21
CA HIS A 181 -8.88 -11.77 3.97
C HIS A 181 -9.68 -12.45 5.10
N HIS A 182 -9.26 -13.66 5.48
CA HIS A 182 -9.84 -14.38 6.63
C HIS A 182 -9.79 -13.57 7.93
N TYR A 183 -8.78 -12.70 8.09
CA TYR A 183 -8.69 -11.76 9.21
C TYR A 183 -10.00 -11.00 9.41
N TRP A 184 -10.56 -10.44 8.33
CA TRP A 184 -11.82 -9.69 8.37
C TRP A 184 -13.02 -10.60 8.56
N LEU A 185 -13.05 -11.75 7.87
CA LEU A 185 -14.13 -12.74 8.02
C LEU A 185 -14.28 -13.24 9.46
N LYS A 186 -13.17 -13.36 10.23
CA LYS A 186 -13.22 -13.70 11.65
C LYS A 186 -13.94 -12.65 12.48
N GLY A 187 -13.78 -11.37 12.15
CA GLY A 187 -14.44 -10.26 12.84
C GLY A 187 -15.87 -10.02 12.38
N PHE A 188 -16.19 -10.35 11.12
CA PHE A 188 -17.51 -10.10 10.53
C PHE A 188 -18.48 -11.28 10.75
N VAL A 189 -18.82 -11.53 12.01
CA VAL A 189 -19.72 -12.63 12.40
C VAL A 189 -21.08 -12.55 11.70
N VAL A 190 -21.59 -11.35 11.44
CA VAL A 190 -22.85 -11.15 10.70
C VAL A 190 -22.79 -11.79 9.31
N CYS A 191 -21.63 -11.79 8.65
CA CYS A 191 -21.46 -12.40 7.33
C CYS A 191 -21.56 -13.93 7.35
N HIS A 192 -21.32 -14.59 8.49
CA HIS A 192 -21.33 -16.06 8.57
C HIS A 192 -22.71 -16.63 8.23
N THR A 193 -23.77 -15.96 8.67
CA THR A 193 -25.16 -16.35 8.34
C THR A 193 -25.45 -16.29 6.85
N VAL A 194 -24.98 -15.22 6.19
CA VAL A 194 -25.17 -15.02 4.74
C VAL A 194 -24.34 -16.02 3.94
N LEU A 195 -23.10 -16.27 4.35
CA LEU A 195 -22.22 -17.25 3.71
C LEU A 195 -22.77 -18.66 3.81
N ALA A 196 -23.25 -19.07 4.99
CA ALA A 196 -23.86 -20.40 5.17
C ALA A 196 -25.05 -20.60 4.22
N ARG A 197 -25.94 -19.60 4.14
CA ARG A 197 -27.06 -19.62 3.20
C ARG A 197 -26.59 -19.75 1.75
N GLN A 198 -25.62 -18.95 1.33
CA GLN A 198 -25.10 -18.97 -0.05
C GLN A 198 -24.43 -20.31 -0.39
N PHE A 199 -23.67 -20.89 0.54
CA PHE A 199 -23.06 -22.20 0.33
C PHE A 199 -24.12 -23.31 0.26
N GLN A 200 -25.16 -23.25 1.09
CA GLN A 200 -26.27 -24.18 1.01
C GLN A 200 -27.04 -24.05 -0.32
N GLU A 201 -27.29 -22.82 -0.78
CA GLU A 201 -27.92 -22.56 -2.08
C GLU A 201 -27.10 -23.15 -3.22
N ALA A 202 -25.78 -22.98 -3.20
CA ALA A 202 -24.89 -23.53 -4.22
C ALA A 202 -24.88 -25.07 -4.22
N LEU A 203 -24.91 -25.71 -3.05
CA LEU A 203 -25.07 -27.17 -2.93
C LEU A 203 -26.40 -27.65 -3.51
N ASN A 204 -27.50 -26.98 -3.15
CA ASN A 204 -28.85 -27.36 -3.60
C ASN A 204 -29.01 -27.20 -5.12
N GLN A 205 -28.46 -26.13 -5.69
CA GLN A 205 -28.52 -25.84 -7.13
C GLN A 205 -27.51 -26.65 -7.95
N LYS A 206 -26.56 -27.35 -7.28
CA LYS A 206 -25.44 -28.05 -7.93
C LYS A 206 -24.65 -27.15 -8.87
N SER A 207 -24.56 -25.86 -8.55
CA SER A 207 -23.90 -24.84 -9.37
C SER A 207 -23.15 -23.89 -8.46
N LEU A 208 -21.88 -23.65 -8.78
CA LEU A 208 -21.02 -22.75 -8.02
C LEU A 208 -20.96 -21.37 -8.71
N PRO A 209 -21.06 -20.27 -7.96
CA PRO A 209 -20.87 -18.94 -8.52
C PRO A 209 -19.46 -18.79 -9.10
N SER A 210 -19.34 -18.04 -10.19
CA SER A 210 -18.06 -17.79 -10.87
C SER A 210 -16.99 -17.27 -9.92
N LEU A 211 -17.38 -16.47 -8.92
CA LEU A 211 -16.49 -15.97 -7.87
C LEU A 211 -15.73 -17.07 -7.12
N LEU A 212 -16.34 -18.24 -6.89
CA LEU A 212 -15.70 -19.37 -6.20
C LEU A 212 -14.89 -20.26 -7.14
N THR A 213 -15.13 -20.16 -8.46
CA THR A 213 -14.45 -20.97 -9.47
C THR A 213 -13.38 -20.19 -10.24
N THR A 214 -13.22 -18.90 -9.94
CA THR A 214 -12.21 -18.03 -10.53
C THR A 214 -11.28 -17.50 -9.44
N GLY A 215 -9.97 -17.53 -9.71
CA GLY A 215 -8.95 -17.14 -8.73
C GLY A 215 -7.92 -16.19 -9.33
N ILE A 216 -7.23 -15.46 -8.45
CA ILE A 216 -6.08 -14.65 -8.81
C ILE A 216 -4.82 -15.48 -8.57
N THR A 217 -4.01 -15.69 -9.62
CA THR A 217 -2.74 -16.39 -9.49
C THR A 217 -1.64 -15.41 -9.09
N HIS A 218 -1.04 -15.63 -7.93
CA HIS A 218 0.15 -14.91 -7.48
C HIS A 218 1.39 -15.78 -7.68
N LEU A 219 2.41 -15.22 -8.33
CA LEU A 219 3.72 -15.87 -8.47
C LEU A 219 4.57 -15.51 -7.27
N VAL A 220 4.81 -16.49 -6.41
CA VAL A 220 5.70 -16.32 -5.26
C VAL A 220 7.00 -17.06 -5.58
N PRO A 221 8.14 -16.35 -5.71
CA PRO A 221 9.42 -17.02 -5.85
C PRO A 221 9.68 -17.84 -4.59
N LYS A 222 10.05 -19.11 -4.77
CA LYS A 222 10.56 -19.91 -3.66
C LYS A 222 11.93 -19.35 -3.30
N ASP A 223 12.19 -19.09 -2.03
CA ASP A 223 13.54 -18.77 -1.59
C ASP A 223 14.47 -19.90 -2.06
N GLN A 224 15.60 -19.52 -2.67
CA GLN A 224 16.61 -20.47 -3.13
C GLN A 224 17.03 -21.37 -1.96
N ASP A 225 16.92 -22.68 -2.18
CA ASP A 225 17.53 -23.75 -1.41
C ASP A 225 17.55 -23.58 0.12
N ILE A 226 16.44 -23.89 0.75
CA ILE A 226 16.47 -24.41 2.11
C ILE A 226 15.83 -25.81 2.10
N LEU A 227 16.69 -26.81 2.00
CA LEU A 227 16.41 -28.21 2.32
C LEU A 227 16.03 -28.31 3.81
N TYR A 228 14.78 -28.05 4.14
CA TYR A 228 14.17 -28.63 5.34
C TYR A 228 12.89 -29.34 4.95
N TRP A 229 12.95 -30.66 5.03
CA TRP A 229 11.77 -31.50 5.16
C TRP A 229 10.98 -31.03 6.37
N SER A 230 9.85 -30.38 6.14
CA SER A 230 8.77 -30.35 7.12
C SER A 230 7.49 -30.70 6.38
N THR A 231 7.01 -31.88 6.72
CA THR A 231 5.78 -32.51 6.28
C THR A 231 4.61 -31.56 6.49
N ILE A 232 3.81 -31.41 5.44
CA ILE A 232 2.47 -30.78 5.47
C ILE A 232 1.58 -31.54 6.46
#